data_AF-A0A2D4FQ11-F1
#
_entry.id   AF-A0A2D4FQ11-F1
#
_cell.length_a   1.000
_cell.length_b   1.000
_cell.length_c   1.000
_cell.angle_alpha   90.00
_cell.angle_beta   90.00
_cell.angle_gamma   90.00
#
_symmetry.space_group_name_H-M   'P 1'
#
loop_
_entity.id
_entity.type
_entity.pdbx_description
1 polymer ?
#
loop_
_entity_poly.entity_id
_entity_poly.type
_entity_poly.pdbx_seq_one_letter_code
_entity_poly.pdbx_strand_id
1 'polypeptide(L)'
;ILAVEEGSRRKQLQSARSIDDEYTPTIFEMAQLTSEPHNHSFGSSFLQWKTAAYNSKTPHRENTVHCQYYPLQAVRTLGPEFRILRAYFGEDVEQRCSLSALNISFGSEDYEAYGENKYLSW
;
A
#
# COMPACT_ATOMS: atom_id res chain seq x y z
N ILE A 1 -1.21 -2.38 5.27
CA ILE A 1 0.16 -2.79 4.85
C ILE A 1 1.14 -2.37 5.93
N LEU A 2 2.04 -3.27 6.34
CA LEU A 2 3.18 -2.97 7.21
C LEU A 2 4.47 -3.12 6.40
N ALA A 3 5.39 -2.17 6.54
CA ALA A 3 6.70 -2.17 5.90
C ALA A 3 7.82 -2.00 6.94
N VAL A 4 8.92 -2.71 6.71
CA VAL A 4 10.14 -2.72 7.52
C VAL A 4 11.29 -2.16 6.69
N GLU A 5 12.13 -1.36 7.33
CA GLU A 5 13.40 -0.89 6.80
C GLU A 5 14.49 -1.08 7.86
N GLU A 6 15.57 -1.76 7.52
CA GLU A 6 16.70 -1.94 8.46
C GLU A 6 17.57 -0.67 8.54
N GLY A 7 17.98 -0.32 9.76
CA GLY A 7 18.81 0.86 10.02
C GLY A 7 18.02 2.17 9.94
N SER A 8 18.66 3.23 9.43
CA SER A 8 18.07 4.57 9.39
C SER A 8 17.14 4.81 8.19
N ARG A 9 16.87 3.79 7.37
CA ARG A 9 16.07 3.90 6.16
C ARG A 9 14.59 4.12 6.49
N ARG A 10 13.89 4.82 5.59
CA ARG A 10 12.46 5.08 5.72
C ARG A 10 11.74 4.80 4.41
N LYS A 11 10.50 4.33 4.55
CA LYS A 11 9.57 4.26 3.44
C LYS A 11 8.96 5.64 3.18
N GLN A 12 8.81 5.96 1.90
CA GLN A 12 8.08 7.13 1.44
C GLN A 12 6.87 6.69 0.64
N LEU A 13 5.73 7.31 0.95
CA LEU A 13 4.49 7.13 0.19
C LEU A 13 4.35 8.29 -0.79
N GLN A 14 4.17 7.98 -2.06
CA GLN A 14 4.05 8.96 -3.15
C GLN A 14 2.90 8.55 -4.08
N SER A 15 2.31 9.53 -4.76
CA SER A 15 1.40 9.28 -5.87
C SER A 15 1.99 9.81 -7.18
N ALA A 16 1.88 9.00 -8.23
CA ALA A 16 2.16 9.37 -9.60
C ALA A 16 0.84 9.42 -10.36
N ARG A 17 0.53 10.58 -10.95
CA ARG A 17 -0.66 10.78 -11.80
C ARG A 17 -0.20 10.96 -13.24
N SER A 18 -0.70 10.13 -14.16
CA SER A 18 -0.51 10.35 -15.60
C SER A 18 -1.62 11.26 -16.12
N ILE A 19 -1.26 12.24 -16.94
CA ILE A 19 -2.19 13.17 -17.59
C ILE A 19 -2.68 12.51 -18.88
N ASP A 20 -3.86 11.90 -18.85
CA ASP A 20 -4.60 11.50 -20.04
C ASP A 20 -6.08 11.83 -19.79
N ASP A 21 -6.71 12.55 -20.72
CA ASP A 21 -7.94 13.33 -20.52
C ASP A 21 -9.24 12.53 -20.74
N GLU A 22 -9.16 11.20 -20.71
CA GLU A 22 -10.28 10.31 -21.01
C GLU A 22 -10.93 9.70 -19.75
N TYR A 23 -11.79 10.48 -19.09
CA TYR A 23 -12.99 10.05 -18.32
C TYR A 23 -12.91 8.85 -17.33
N THR A 24 -11.77 8.49 -16.72
CA THR A 24 -11.76 7.63 -15.51
C THR A 24 -10.54 7.85 -14.60
N PRO A 25 -10.65 8.78 -13.62
CA PRO A 25 -9.50 9.27 -12.84
C PRO A 25 -8.71 8.21 -12.05
N THR A 26 -9.38 7.22 -11.46
CA THR A 26 -8.76 6.23 -10.55
C THR A 26 -7.86 5.22 -11.24
N ILE A 27 -8.03 4.98 -12.55
CA ILE A 27 -7.17 4.08 -13.32
C ILE A 27 -5.79 4.71 -13.58
N PHE A 28 -5.69 6.04 -13.53
CA PHE A 28 -4.48 6.78 -13.89
C PHE A 28 -3.67 7.28 -12.69
N GLU A 29 -4.15 7.06 -11.46
CA GLU A 29 -3.36 7.28 -10.25
C GLU A 29 -2.68 5.97 -9.84
N MET A 30 -1.37 6.04 -9.69
CA MET A 30 -0.54 4.97 -9.16
C MET A 30 0.06 5.46 -7.84
N ALA A 31 -0.20 4.72 -6.77
CA ALA A 31 0.43 4.95 -5.50
C ALA A 31 1.66 4.05 -5.38
N GLN A 32 2.71 4.59 -4.75
CA GLN A 32 3.96 3.89 -4.59
C GLN A 32 4.54 4.09 -3.19
N LEU A 33 5.04 3.00 -2.63
CA LEU A 33 5.81 2.97 -1.41
C LEU A 33 7.25 2.63 -1.77
N THR A 34 8.16 3.59 -1.65
CA THR A 34 9.57 3.45 -2.06
C THR A 34 10.49 3.55 -0.85
N SER A 35 11.61 2.81 -0.86
CA SER A 35 12.71 3.05 0.08
C SER A 35 13.48 4.31 -0.32
N GLU A 36 13.87 5.12 0.65
CA GLU A 36 14.86 6.18 0.40
C GLU A 36 16.18 5.59 -0.11
N PRO A 37 16.71 6.07 -1.25
CA PRO A 37 18.02 5.64 -1.73
C PRO A 37 19.12 6.12 -0.77
N HIS A 38 20.10 5.26 -0.50
CA HIS A 38 21.28 5.63 0.25
C HIS A 38 22.46 5.88 -0.70
N ASN A 39 23.14 7.02 -0.59
CA ASN A 39 24.36 7.33 -1.34
C ASN A 39 24.28 7.07 -2.86
N HIS A 40 23.24 7.56 -3.52
CA HIS A 40 23.06 7.42 -4.99
C HIS A 40 23.00 5.96 -5.49
N SER A 41 22.72 4.99 -4.62
CA SER A 41 22.55 3.59 -5.01
C SER A 41 21.32 3.41 -5.92
N PHE A 42 21.48 2.63 -6.99
CA PHE A 42 20.43 2.39 -8.00
C PHE A 42 19.29 1.45 -7.57
N GLY A 43 19.33 0.87 -6.37
CA GLY A 43 18.34 -0.11 -5.92
C GLY A 43 17.61 0.32 -4.65
N SER A 44 16.42 0.91 -4.79
CA SER A 44 15.45 1.04 -3.69
C SER A 44 14.35 0.00 -3.85
N SER A 45 13.96 -0.64 -2.75
CA SER A 45 12.80 -1.54 -2.80
C SER A 45 11.53 -0.71 -2.93
N PHE A 46 10.57 -1.19 -3.71
CA PHE A 46 9.33 -0.48 -3.94
C PHE A 46 8.13 -1.43 -3.97
N LEU A 47 6.96 -0.87 -3.65
CA LEU A 47 5.65 -1.47 -3.86
C LEU A 47 4.79 -0.44 -4.61
N GLN A 48 4.19 -0.83 -5.72
CA GLN A 48 3.35 0.04 -6.54
C GLN A 48 1.97 -0.60 -6.71
N TRP A 49 0.91 0.22 -6.66
CA TRP A 49 -0.46 -0.22 -6.87
C TRP A 49 -1.29 0.86 -7.53
N LYS A 50 -2.39 0.44 -8.18
CA LYS A 50 -3.43 1.35 -8.68
C LYS A 50 -4.42 1.66 -7.55
N THR A 51 -4.97 2.88 -7.54
CA THR A 51 -6.05 3.27 -6.61
C THR A 51 -7.41 2.73 -7.04
N ALA A 52 -7.42 1.50 -7.54
CA ALA A 52 -8.60 0.78 -8.02
C ALA A 52 -8.54 -0.68 -7.57
N ALA A 53 -9.69 -1.21 -7.16
CA ALA A 53 -9.97 -2.62 -6.94
C ALA A 53 -11.15 -3.04 -7.82
N TYR A 54 -11.52 -4.32 -7.82
CA TYR A 54 -12.64 -4.85 -8.60
C TYR A 54 -13.55 -5.73 -7.75
N ASN A 55 -14.86 -5.60 -7.92
CA ASN A 55 -15.87 -6.41 -7.23
C ASN A 55 -16.36 -7.63 -8.05
N SER A 56 -15.70 -7.94 -9.17
CA SER A 56 -15.99 -9.10 -10.01
C SER A 56 -14.74 -9.92 -10.30
N LYS A 57 -14.91 -11.24 -10.46
CA LYS A 57 -13.84 -12.16 -10.89
C LYS A 57 -13.35 -11.87 -12.30
N THR A 58 -14.22 -11.30 -13.14
CA THR A 58 -13.86 -10.78 -14.46
C THR A 58 -13.73 -9.25 -14.35
N PRO A 59 -12.50 -8.71 -14.23
CA PRO A 59 -12.31 -7.29 -14.01
C PRO A 59 -12.70 -6.51 -15.27
N HIS A 60 -13.75 -5.71 -15.15
CA HIS A 60 -14.18 -4.74 -16.15
C HIS A 60 -14.23 -3.36 -15.52
N ARG A 61 -14.21 -2.30 -16.34
CA ARG A 61 -14.15 -0.91 -15.86
C ARG A 61 -15.37 -0.55 -15.02
N GLU A 62 -16.54 -1.05 -15.38
CA GLU A 62 -17.79 -0.89 -14.64
C GLU A 62 -17.78 -1.54 -13.25
N ASN A 63 -16.88 -2.51 -13.03
CA ASN A 63 -16.73 -3.24 -11.76
C ASN A 63 -15.67 -2.59 -10.84
N THR A 64 -15.22 -1.38 -11.17
CA THR A 64 -14.17 -0.69 -10.41
C THR A 64 -14.67 -0.24 -9.05
N VAL A 65 -13.92 -0.59 -8.01
CA VAL A 65 -14.12 -0.15 -6.64
C VAL A 65 -13.03 0.86 -6.29
N HIS A 66 -13.43 2.00 -5.74
CA HIS A 66 -12.50 3.02 -5.30
C HIS A 66 -11.58 2.49 -4.18
N CYS A 67 -10.28 2.72 -4.29
CA CYS A 67 -9.30 2.34 -3.28
C CYS A 67 -8.67 3.61 -2.68
N GLN A 68 -8.99 3.88 -1.42
CA GLN A 68 -8.45 5.01 -0.66
C GLN A 68 -7.29 4.53 0.20
N TYR A 69 -6.11 5.13 0.05
CA TYR A 69 -4.99 4.91 0.97
C TYR A 69 -4.81 6.10 1.91
N TYR A 70 -4.27 5.84 3.09
CA TYR A 70 -4.08 6.85 4.13
C TYR A 70 -2.60 7.18 4.32
N PRO A 71 -2.27 8.31 4.96
CA PRO A 71 -0.89 8.68 5.24
C PRO A 71 -0.13 7.56 5.96
N LEU A 72 1.14 7.39 5.59
CA LEU A 72 2.04 6.44 6.23
C LEU A 72 2.29 6.83 7.69
N GLN A 73 2.11 5.89 8.61
CA GLN A 73 2.29 6.08 10.04
C GLN A 73 3.48 5.28 10.56
N ALA A 74 4.24 5.84 11.49
CA ALA A 74 5.30 5.12 12.17
C ALA A 74 4.71 4.13 13.18
N VAL A 75 5.18 2.87 13.15
CA VAL A 75 4.78 1.82 14.08
C VAL A 75 5.88 1.66 15.12
N ARG A 76 5.53 1.69 16.41
CA ARG A 76 6.51 1.57 17.50
C ARG A 76 6.63 0.16 18.06
N THR A 77 5.55 -0.62 17.98
CA THR A 77 5.46 -1.95 18.58
C THR A 77 4.78 -2.90 17.61
N LEU A 78 5.35 -4.09 17.43
CA LEU A 78 4.74 -5.14 16.62
C LEU A 78 3.92 -6.08 17.50
N GLY A 79 2.72 -6.41 17.04
CA GLY A 79 1.90 -7.45 17.65
C GLY A 79 2.53 -8.85 17.56
N PRO A 80 2.01 -9.82 18.33
CA PRO A 80 2.50 -11.20 18.36
C PRO A 80 2.31 -11.97 17.04
N GLU A 81 1.51 -11.45 16.10
CA GLU A 81 1.26 -12.01 14.78
C GLU A 81 2.47 -11.90 13.83
N PHE A 82 3.39 -10.96 14.05
CA PHE A 82 4.53 -10.70 13.17
C PHE A 82 5.73 -11.66 13.40
N ARG A 83 5.47 -12.96 13.53
CA ARG A 83 6.50 -13.96 13.87
C ARG A 83 7.55 -14.15 12.79
N ILE A 84 7.16 -14.12 11.51
CA ILE A 84 8.10 -14.24 10.39
C ILE A 84 9.08 -13.05 10.38
N LEU A 85 8.55 -11.86 10.68
CA LEU A 85 9.31 -10.63 10.74
C LEU A 85 10.34 -10.71 11.90
N ARG A 86 9.91 -11.13 13.10
CA ARG A 86 10.80 -11.36 14.25
C ARG A 86 11.84 -12.46 14.00
N ALA A 87 11.45 -13.56 13.35
CA ALA A 87 12.38 -14.65 13.02
C ALA A 87 13.49 -14.21 12.04
N TYR A 88 13.18 -13.27 11.14
CA TYR A 88 14.16 -12.77 10.16
C TYR A 88 15.02 -11.62 10.72
N PHE A 89 14.40 -10.63 11.37
CA PHE A 89 15.09 -9.41 11.83
C PHE A 89 15.58 -9.46 13.28
N GLY A 90 15.16 -10.48 14.04
CA GLY A 90 15.42 -10.60 15.47
C GLY A 90 14.27 -10.09 16.34
N GLU A 91 14.31 -10.42 17.63
CA GLU A 91 13.33 -9.97 18.62
C GLU A 91 13.46 -8.47 18.95
N ASP A 92 14.60 -7.86 18.64
CA ASP A 92 14.91 -6.44 18.79
C ASP A 92 14.58 -5.60 17.55
N VAL A 93 13.76 -6.13 16.64
CA VAL A 93 13.41 -5.48 15.37
C VAL A 93 12.84 -4.07 15.55
N GLU A 94 12.03 -3.83 16.59
CA GLU A 94 11.49 -2.50 16.86
C GLU A 94 12.55 -1.46 17.25
N GLN A 95 13.74 -1.90 17.66
CA GLN A 95 14.87 -1.02 18.03
C GLN A 95 15.83 -0.80 16.85
N ARG A 96 16.00 -1.82 16.00
CA ARG A 96 16.95 -1.81 14.87
C ARG A 96 16.36 -1.35 13.55
N CYS A 97 15.05 -1.51 13.37
CA CYS A 97 14.37 -1.25 12.13
C CYS A 97 13.34 -0.12 12.27
N SER A 98 13.19 0.64 11.19
CA SER A 98 12.09 1.57 11.02
C SER A 98 10.86 0.82 10.54
N LEU A 99 9.77 0.91 11.30
CA LEU A 99 8.50 0.26 10.99
C LEU A 99 7.49 1.32 10.58
N SER A 100 6.78 1.06 9.49
CA SER A 100 5.76 1.97 8.98
C SER A 100 4.54 1.20 8.48
N ALA A 101 3.36 1.74 8.70
CA ALA A 101 2.12 1.13 8.27
C ALA A 101 1.23 2.13 7.55
N LEU A 102 0.48 1.64 6.57
CA LEU A 102 -0.59 2.39 5.94
C LEU A 102 -1.84 1.51 5.85
N ASN A 103 -2.99 2.15 6.03
CA ASN A 103 -4.28 1.52 5.80
C ASN A 103 -4.72 1.79 4.37
N ILE A 104 -5.48 0.85 3.82
CA ILE A 104 -6.17 0.96 2.53
C ILE A 104 -7.61 0.53 2.76
N SER A 105 -8.56 1.35 2.33
CA SER A 105 -9.98 1.04 2.33
C SER A 105 -10.50 0.90 0.91
N PHE A 106 -11.50 0.04 0.75
CA PHE A 106 -12.10 -0.29 -0.53
C PHE A 106 -13.60 0.03 -0.48
N GLY A 107 -14.06 0.87 -1.41
CA GLY A 107 -15.44 1.34 -1.48
C GLY A 107 -15.56 2.85 -1.43
N SER A 108 -16.80 3.33 -1.42
CA SER A 108 -17.18 4.73 -1.21
C SER A 108 -18.34 4.80 -0.22
N GLU A 109 -18.62 5.99 0.31
CA GLU A 109 -19.73 6.19 1.27
C GLU A 109 -21.08 5.73 0.72
N ASP A 110 -21.28 5.87 -0.59
CA ASP A 110 -22.54 5.57 -1.27
C ASP A 110 -22.60 4.15 -1.88
N TYR A 111 -21.51 3.38 -1.85
CA TYR A 111 -21.44 2.10 -2.56
C TYR A 111 -20.74 0.98 -1.77
N GLU A 112 -21.55 0.01 -1.30
CA GLU A 112 -21.07 -1.20 -0.61
C GLU A 112 -20.72 -2.31 -1.63
N ALA A 113 -19.66 -2.08 -2.41
CA ALA A 113 -19.26 -2.97 -3.51
C ALA A 113 -19.07 -4.45 -3.10
N TYR A 114 -18.53 -4.68 -1.90
CA TYR A 114 -18.34 -6.02 -1.37
C TYR A 114 -19.65 -6.64 -0.88
N GLY A 115 -20.58 -5.82 -0.39
CA GLY A 115 -21.89 -6.24 0.12
C GLY A 115 -22.68 -7.03 -0.93
N GLU A 116 -22.67 -6.55 -2.17
CA GLU A 116 -23.42 -7.10 -3.31
C GLU A 116 -22.83 -8.42 -3.84
N ASN A 117 -21.54 -8.41 -4.19
CA ASN A 117 -20.92 -9.52 -4.90
C ASN A 117 -20.14 -10.49 -3.99
N LYS A 118 -19.94 -10.12 -2.70
CA LYS A 118 -19.08 -10.83 -1.75
C LYS A 118 -17.68 -11.12 -2.31
N TYR A 119 -17.22 -10.26 -3.20
CA TYR A 119 -15.96 -10.39 -3.91
C TYR A 119 -15.25 -9.04 -3.97
N LEU A 120 -13.93 -9.09 -3.75
CA LEU A 120 -13.05 -7.95 -3.91
C LEU A 120 -11.68 -8.49 -4.36
N SER A 121 -11.13 -7.86 -5.40
CA SER A 121 -9.77 -8.11 -5.89
C SER A 121 -9.04 -6.78 -5.97
N TRP A 122 -7.90 -6.68 -5.29
CA TRP A 122 -6.99 -5.54 -5.33
C TRP A 122 -5.58 -6.04 -5.65
#